data_AF-A0A812PHR0-F1
#
_entry.id   AF-A0A812PHR0-F1
#
_cell.length_a   1.000
_cell.length_b   1.000
_cell.length_c   1.000
_cell.angle_alpha   90.00
_cell.angle_beta   90.00
_cell.angle_gamma   90.00
#
_symmetry.space_group_name_H-M   'P 1'
#
loop_
_entity.id
_entity.type
_entity.pdbx_description
1 polymer ?
#
loop_
_entity_poly.entity_id
_entity_poly.type
_entity_poly.pdbx_seq_one_letter_code
_entity_poly.pdbx_strand_id
1 'polypeptide(L)'
;MRLRNHGVVIGGPPCSLNIWLSSSVHRRSLSHPEGDTRNYKVRLSNLIAANTACWLTLLRDMGKVFYWALEQPSPSWLWRLECMIGLTAAFGAARICTWMAFFGHDMLKPSTLMGTLPGLAGMRRVMRKADRGKFKRRFAWALDDLPSQLFASHVLALHRPNSIGC
;
A
#
# COMPACT_ATOMS: atom_id res chain seq x y z
N MET A 1 -18.54 -2.98 15.94
CA MET A 1 -17.43 -2.17 16.48
C MET A 1 -17.97 -0.79 16.88
N ARG A 2 -17.74 -0.32 18.11
CA ARG A 2 -18.18 1.02 18.55
C ARG A 2 -17.00 2.00 18.45
N LEU A 3 -16.99 2.87 17.46
CA LEU A 3 -15.99 3.94 17.35
C LEU A 3 -16.36 5.09 18.29
N ARG A 4 -15.44 5.46 19.19
CA ARG A 4 -15.59 6.62 20.08
C ARG A 4 -15.38 7.91 19.28
N ASN A 5 -15.98 9.01 19.74
CA ASN A 5 -15.68 10.33 19.18
C ASN A 5 -14.18 10.62 19.34
N HIS A 6 -13.61 11.25 18.31
CA HIS A 6 -12.18 11.48 18.13
C HIS A 6 -11.34 10.20 18.07
N GLY A 7 -11.96 9.04 17.85
CA GLY A 7 -11.27 7.78 17.61
C GLY A 7 -10.46 7.80 16.30
N VAL A 8 -9.47 6.92 16.21
CA VAL A 8 -8.63 6.77 15.02
C VAL A 8 -8.91 5.42 14.38
N VAL A 9 -9.15 5.42 13.07
CA VAL A 9 -9.20 4.22 12.23
C VAL A 9 -7.91 4.15 11.43
N ILE A 10 -7.14 3.08 11.62
CA ILE A 10 -5.99 2.79 10.76
C ILE A 10 -6.33 1.53 9.97
N GLY A 11 -6.22 1.62 8.64
CA GLY A 11 -6.52 0.53 7.74
C GLY A 11 -5.45 0.34 6.68
N GLY A 12 -5.39 -0.88 6.14
CA GLY A 12 -4.58 -1.21 4.99
C GLY A 12 -5.31 -2.26 4.17
N PRO A 13 -6.10 -1.86 3.16
CA PRO A 13 -6.68 -2.81 2.22
C PRO A 13 -5.61 -3.72 1.63
N PRO A 14 -5.93 -4.94 1.17
CA PRO A 14 -4.92 -5.89 0.70
C PRO A 14 -4.06 -5.28 -0.41
N CYS A 15 -2.79 -5.03 -0.11
CA CYS A 15 -1.88 -4.38 -1.05
C CYS A 15 -1.44 -5.31 -2.19
N SER A 16 -1.39 -6.63 -1.94
CA SER A 16 -0.89 -7.65 -2.85
C SER A 16 -1.68 -7.79 -4.15
N LEU A 17 -2.88 -7.20 -4.27
CA LEU A 17 -3.71 -7.21 -5.49
C LEU A 17 -3.85 -5.84 -6.14
N ASN A 18 -3.17 -4.83 -5.59
CA ASN A 18 -3.20 -3.46 -6.11
C ASN A 18 -1.82 -2.97 -6.53
N ILE A 19 -0.78 -3.81 -6.46
CA ILE A 19 0.59 -3.44 -6.82
C ILE A 19 1.03 -4.02 -8.15
N TRP A 20 2.04 -3.42 -8.75
CA TRP A 20 2.61 -3.87 -10.02
C TRP A 20 3.08 -5.33 -10.01
N LEU A 21 3.54 -5.86 -8.87
CA LEU A 21 3.94 -7.28 -8.75
C LEU A 21 2.79 -8.25 -9.07
N SER A 22 1.55 -7.81 -8.89
CA SER A 22 0.34 -8.59 -9.17
C SER A 22 -0.32 -8.21 -10.50
N SER A 23 0.36 -7.45 -11.36
CA SER A 23 -0.20 -6.93 -12.62
C SER A 23 -0.68 -8.00 -13.59
N SER A 24 0.01 -9.15 -13.65
CA SER A 24 -0.41 -10.31 -14.45
C SER A 24 -1.73 -10.92 -13.97
N VAL A 25 -2.04 -10.78 -12.67
CA VAL A 25 -3.26 -11.30 -12.04
C VAL A 25 -4.39 -10.29 -12.17
N HIS A 26 -4.15 -9.04 -11.76
CA HIS A 26 -5.21 -8.05 -11.64
C HIS A 26 -5.54 -7.33 -12.96
N ARG A 27 -4.60 -7.25 -13.91
CA ARG A 27 -4.79 -6.62 -15.24
C ARG A 27 -5.44 -5.23 -15.17
N ARG A 28 -4.95 -4.38 -14.27
CA ARG A 28 -5.47 -3.02 -14.06
C ARG A 28 -4.74 -2.07 -14.97
N SER A 29 -5.46 -1.09 -15.49
CA SER A 29 -4.93 -0.03 -16.34
C SER A 29 -5.62 1.29 -15.98
N LEU A 30 -5.15 2.41 -16.56
CA LEU A 30 -5.77 3.72 -16.31
C LEU A 30 -7.22 3.76 -16.80
N SER A 31 -7.52 3.10 -17.93
CA SER A 31 -8.89 2.95 -18.45
C SER A 31 -9.70 1.87 -17.74
N HIS A 32 -9.05 1.01 -16.96
CA HIS A 32 -9.68 -0.12 -16.29
C HIS A 32 -9.08 -0.34 -14.88
N PRO A 33 -9.31 0.61 -13.94
CA PRO A 33 -8.69 0.59 -12.62
C PRO A 33 -9.15 -0.60 -11.75
N GLU A 34 -10.36 -1.10 -12.00
CA GLU A 34 -10.94 -2.25 -11.29
C GLU A 34 -10.35 -3.61 -11.74
N GLY A 35 -9.65 -3.65 -12.88
CA GLY A 35 -8.99 -4.84 -13.42
C GLY A 35 -9.92 -6.00 -13.80
N ASP A 36 -9.35 -7.19 -14.06
CA ASP A 36 -10.12 -8.35 -14.52
C ASP A 36 -11.04 -8.91 -13.42
N THR A 37 -12.28 -8.41 -13.37
CA THR A 37 -13.30 -8.80 -12.40
C THR A 37 -13.84 -10.21 -12.64
N ARG A 38 -13.39 -10.96 -13.65
CA ARG A 38 -13.66 -12.41 -13.72
C ARG A 38 -12.84 -13.18 -12.69
N ASN A 39 -11.69 -12.63 -12.27
CA ASN A 39 -10.89 -13.18 -11.19
C ASN A 39 -11.51 -12.86 -9.81
N TYR A 40 -11.84 -13.90 -9.03
CA TYR A 40 -12.50 -13.73 -7.73
C TYR A 40 -11.66 -12.92 -6.72
N LYS A 41 -10.32 -13.04 -6.76
CA LYS A 41 -9.42 -12.31 -5.87
C LYS A 41 -9.49 -10.82 -6.17
N VAL A 42 -9.52 -10.47 -7.45
CA VAL A 42 -9.66 -9.08 -7.92
C VAL A 42 -10.99 -8.49 -7.44
N ARG A 43 -12.11 -9.20 -7.66
CA ARG A 43 -13.43 -8.77 -7.15
C ARG A 43 -13.42 -8.55 -5.65
N LEU A 44 -12.88 -9.50 -4.90
CA LEU A 44 -12.82 -9.40 -3.44
C LEU A 44 -11.96 -8.20 -2.99
N SER A 45 -10.84 -7.93 -3.66
CA SER A 45 -10.03 -6.74 -3.39
C SER A 45 -10.81 -5.45 -3.64
N ASN A 46 -11.58 -5.37 -4.74
CA ASN A 46 -12.40 -4.19 -5.07
C ASN A 46 -13.51 -4.02 -4.03
N LEU A 47 -14.17 -5.12 -3.64
CA LEU A 47 -15.21 -5.13 -2.62
C LEU A 47 -14.68 -4.69 -1.26
N ILE A 48 -13.48 -5.10 -0.85
CA ILE A 48 -12.86 -4.65 0.39
C ILE A 48 -12.60 -3.13 0.34
N ALA A 49 -12.11 -2.60 -0.79
CA ALA A 49 -11.92 -1.17 -0.96
C ALA A 49 -13.26 -0.41 -0.87
N ALA A 50 -14.28 -0.86 -1.62
CA ALA A 50 -15.61 -0.27 -1.61
C ALA A 50 -16.25 -0.31 -0.21
N ASN A 51 -16.16 -1.43 0.51
CA ASN A 51 -16.66 -1.57 1.87
C ASN A 51 -15.93 -0.65 2.85
N THR A 52 -14.61 -0.47 2.68
CA THR A 52 -13.83 0.47 3.51
C THR A 52 -14.35 1.90 3.29
N ALA A 53 -14.51 2.32 2.03
CA ALA A 53 -15.02 3.66 1.71
C ALA A 53 -16.46 3.86 2.22
N CYS A 54 -17.35 2.89 1.98
CA CYS A 54 -18.72 2.89 2.45
C CYS A 54 -18.80 3.01 3.97
N TRP A 55 -18.04 2.19 4.70
CA TRP A 55 -18.05 2.18 6.15
C TRP A 55 -17.57 3.51 6.75
N LEU A 56 -16.49 4.11 6.21
CA LEU A 56 -16.02 5.42 6.66
C LEU A 56 -17.07 6.51 6.39
N THR A 57 -17.67 6.51 5.21
CA THR A 57 -18.77 7.44 4.86
C THR A 57 -19.95 7.29 5.80
N LEU A 58 -20.41 6.06 6.07
CA LEU A 58 -21.50 5.80 7.01
C LEU A 58 -21.20 6.32 8.42
N LEU A 59 -19.97 6.15 8.92
CA LEU A 59 -19.59 6.71 10.23
C LEU A 59 -19.73 8.24 10.26
N ARG A 60 -19.30 8.92 9.20
CA ARG A 60 -19.44 10.38 9.07
C ARG A 60 -20.91 10.78 9.00
N ASP A 61 -21.70 10.09 8.19
CA ASP A 61 -23.13 10.40 7.99
C ASP A 61 -23.95 10.13 9.27
N MET A 62 -23.49 9.24 10.14
CA MET A 62 -24.00 9.05 11.51
C MET A 62 -23.54 10.14 12.50
N GLY A 63 -22.88 11.21 12.04
CA GLY A 63 -22.41 12.32 12.86
C GLY A 63 -21.20 11.99 13.74
N LYS A 64 -20.44 10.93 13.44
CA LYS A 64 -19.21 10.64 14.19
C LYS A 64 -18.10 11.60 13.80
N VAL A 65 -17.47 12.19 14.81
CA VAL A 65 -16.19 12.88 14.65
C VAL A 65 -15.08 11.85 14.87
N PHE A 66 -14.28 11.58 13.85
CA PHE A 66 -13.19 10.61 13.92
C PHE A 66 -12.10 10.94 12.91
N TYR A 67 -10.94 10.32 13.09
CA TYR A 67 -9.81 10.41 12.17
C TYR A 67 -9.56 9.07 11.52
N TRP A 68 -9.06 9.07 10.30
CA TRP A 68 -8.65 7.84 9.65
C TRP A 68 -7.36 8.01 8.86
N ALA A 69 -6.66 6.89 8.66
CA ALA A 69 -5.51 6.79 7.78
C ALA A 69 -5.48 5.41 7.10
N LEU A 70 -5.35 5.40 5.78
CA LEU A 70 -5.10 4.21 4.98
C LEU A 70 -3.65 4.20 4.50
N GLU A 71 -2.97 3.08 4.69
CA GLU A 71 -1.63 2.83 4.16
C GLU A 71 -1.70 1.95 2.92
N GLN A 72 -0.96 2.32 1.86
CA GLN A 72 -0.62 1.41 0.77
C GLN A 72 0.75 1.74 0.19
N PRO A 73 1.40 0.78 -0.50
CA PRO A 73 2.50 1.10 -1.41
C PRO A 73 2.16 2.25 -2.36
N SER A 74 3.13 3.13 -2.60
CA SER A 74 2.93 4.34 -3.41
C SER A 74 2.35 4.10 -4.82
N PRO A 75 2.76 3.06 -5.58
CA PRO A 75 2.20 2.80 -6.92
C PRO A 75 0.84 2.07 -6.90
N SER A 76 0.22 1.87 -5.73
CA SER A 76 -1.01 1.09 -5.59
C SER A 76 -2.15 1.61 -6.47
N TRP A 77 -2.85 0.70 -7.14
CA TRP A 77 -4.08 0.95 -7.88
C TRP A 77 -5.26 1.30 -6.98
N LEU A 78 -5.17 1.04 -5.66
CA LEU A 78 -6.21 1.42 -4.70
C LEU A 78 -6.60 2.90 -4.84
N TRP A 79 -5.60 3.77 -5.04
CA TRP A 79 -5.78 5.21 -5.14
C TRP A 79 -6.46 5.68 -6.43
N ARG A 80 -6.70 4.78 -7.37
CA ARG A 80 -7.36 5.04 -8.66
C ARG A 80 -8.76 4.42 -8.73
N LEU A 81 -9.19 3.69 -7.72
CA LEU A 81 -10.56 3.18 -7.64
C LEU A 81 -11.51 4.34 -7.37
N GLU A 82 -12.67 4.34 -8.04
CA GLU A 82 -13.65 5.41 -7.95
C GLU A 82 -14.12 5.65 -6.51
N CYS A 83 -14.36 4.56 -5.75
CA CYS A 83 -14.75 4.65 -4.34
C CYS A 83 -13.70 5.38 -3.47
N MET A 84 -12.41 5.24 -3.78
CA MET A 84 -11.34 5.90 -3.03
C MET A 84 -11.14 7.35 -3.44
N ILE A 85 -11.36 7.66 -4.72
CA ILE A 85 -11.38 9.05 -5.22
C ILE A 85 -12.54 9.80 -4.56
N GLY A 86 -13.74 9.21 -4.57
CA GLY A 86 -14.93 9.75 -3.92
C GLY A 86 -14.72 9.96 -2.42
N LEU A 87 -14.16 8.95 -1.72
CA LEU A 87 -13.83 9.05 -0.29
C LEU A 87 -12.85 10.21 -0.01
N THR A 88 -11.81 10.36 -0.84
CA THR A 88 -10.81 11.42 -0.68
C THR A 88 -11.46 12.80 -0.77
N ALA A 89 -12.28 13.00 -1.80
CA ALA A 89 -13.00 14.26 -2.01
C ALA A 89 -14.00 14.53 -0.87
N ALA A 90 -14.76 13.51 -0.48
CA ALA A 90 -15.81 13.61 0.53
C ALA A 90 -15.30 13.96 1.94
N PHE A 91 -14.04 13.63 2.26
CA PHE A 91 -13.42 13.90 3.55
C PHE A 91 -12.39 15.05 3.53
N GLY A 92 -12.10 15.64 2.35
CA GLY A 92 -10.96 16.54 2.21
C GLY A 92 -9.65 15.89 2.65
N ALA A 93 -9.50 14.58 2.39
CA ALA A 93 -8.41 13.78 2.94
C ALA A 93 -7.06 14.21 2.36
N ALA A 94 -6.06 14.34 3.22
CA ALA A 94 -4.68 14.58 2.79
C ALA A 94 -4.06 13.27 2.28
N ARG A 95 -3.21 13.38 1.26
CA ARG A 95 -2.43 12.27 0.72
C ARG A 95 -0.95 12.64 0.73
N ILE A 96 -0.14 11.85 1.43
CA ILE A 96 1.32 12.03 1.49
C ILE A 96 2.04 10.75 1.11
N CYS A 97 3.24 10.90 0.55
CA CYS A 97 4.16 9.80 0.34
C CYS A 97 5.28 9.86 1.39
N THR A 98 5.61 8.71 1.95
CA THR A 98 6.65 8.52 2.94
C THR A 98 7.38 7.20 2.71
N TRP A 99 8.35 6.85 3.55
CA TRP A 99 9.06 5.58 3.45
C TRP A 99 8.98 4.84 4.79
N MET A 100 8.58 3.57 4.75
CA MET A 100 8.35 2.79 5.97
C MET A 100 9.60 2.67 6.84
N ALA A 101 10.79 2.68 6.23
CA ALA A 101 12.07 2.65 6.94
C ALA A 101 12.28 3.81 7.93
N PHE A 102 11.69 4.98 7.69
CA PHE A 102 11.72 6.09 8.65
C PHE A 102 10.87 5.84 9.91
N PHE A 103 10.02 4.82 9.88
CA PHE A 103 9.17 4.38 10.98
C PHE A 103 9.59 3.00 11.51
N GLY A 104 10.85 2.61 11.29
CA GLY A 104 11.42 1.39 11.87
C GLY A 104 11.18 0.11 11.09
N HIS A 105 10.53 0.17 9.93
CA HIS A 105 10.29 -1.01 9.09
C HIS A 105 11.53 -1.42 8.28
N ASP A 106 11.72 -2.71 8.05
CA ASP A 106 12.96 -3.22 7.40
C ASP A 106 13.00 -2.96 5.89
N MET A 107 11.84 -3.05 5.23
CA MET A 107 11.75 -2.73 3.81
C MET A 107 11.87 -1.23 3.52
N LEU A 108 12.73 -0.88 2.56
CA LEU A 108 12.78 0.44 1.92
C LEU A 108 11.63 0.63 0.92
N LYS A 109 10.40 0.50 1.43
CA LYS A 109 9.17 0.59 0.64
C LYS A 109 8.61 2.01 0.69
N PRO A 110 8.43 2.68 -0.46
CA PRO A 110 7.66 3.91 -0.51
C PRO A 110 6.18 3.59 -0.25
N SER A 111 5.57 4.35 0.65
CA SER A 111 4.20 4.16 1.10
C SER A 111 3.44 5.48 1.01
N THR A 112 2.21 5.40 0.51
CA THR A 112 1.24 6.48 0.57
C THR A 112 0.40 6.31 1.83
N LEU A 113 0.31 7.38 2.62
CA LEU A 113 -0.70 7.52 3.66
C LEU A 113 -1.78 8.48 3.14
N MET A 114 -3.04 8.08 3.28
CA MET A 114 -4.21 8.88 2.91
C MET A 114 -5.17 8.95 4.09
N GLY A 115 -5.69 10.13 4.42
CA GLY A 115 -6.73 10.25 5.44
C GLY A 115 -6.84 11.63 6.06
N THR A 116 -7.48 11.69 7.23
CA THR A 116 -7.80 12.93 7.96
C THR A 116 -7.04 13.07 9.27
N LEU A 117 -6.04 12.23 9.53
CA LEU A 117 -5.26 12.26 10.76
C LEU A 117 -4.60 13.65 10.97
N PRO A 118 -4.75 14.28 12.15
CA PRO A 118 -4.08 15.53 12.46
C PRO A 118 -2.56 15.39 12.32
N GLY A 119 -1.92 16.31 11.61
CA GLY A 119 -0.48 16.26 11.36
C GLY A 119 -0.04 15.25 10.28
N LEU A 120 -0.95 14.61 9.55
CA LEU A 120 -0.62 13.66 8.47
C LEU A 120 0.37 14.27 7.46
N ALA A 121 0.17 15.54 7.10
CA ALA A 121 1.08 16.28 6.21
C ALA A 121 2.54 16.28 6.71
N GLY A 122 2.72 16.42 8.03
CA GLY A 122 4.02 16.42 8.70
C GLY A 122 4.71 15.05 8.75
N MET A 123 4.02 13.96 8.37
CA MET A 123 4.59 12.62 8.28
C MET A 123 5.30 12.34 6.94
N ARG A 124 5.24 13.28 5.98
CA ARG A 124 5.95 13.17 4.71
C ARG A 124 7.46 13.02 4.95
N ARG A 125 8.07 12.02 4.34
CA ARG A 125 9.53 11.82 4.36
C ARG A 125 10.02 11.53 2.95
N VAL A 126 11.11 12.17 2.55
CA VAL A 126 11.75 11.96 1.25
C VAL A 126 13.03 11.17 1.48
N MET A 127 13.12 9.98 0.88
CA MET A 127 14.32 9.16 0.92
C MET A 127 15.43 9.77 0.05
N ARG A 128 16.44 10.37 0.68
CA ARG A 128 17.62 10.90 0.00
C ARG A 128 18.67 9.81 -0.19
N LYS A 129 19.69 10.09 -1.01
CA LYS A 129 20.81 9.15 -1.25
C LYS A 129 21.52 8.77 0.06
N ALA A 130 21.74 9.75 0.96
CA ALA A 130 22.37 9.54 2.26
C ALA A 130 21.55 8.59 3.17
N ASP A 131 20.23 8.73 3.17
CA ASP A 131 19.33 7.88 3.95
C ASP A 131 19.41 6.42 3.51
N ARG A 132 19.45 6.18 2.18
CA ARG A 132 19.58 4.81 1.63
C ARG A 132 20.85 4.12 2.13
N GLY A 133 21.97 4.85 2.21
CA GLY A 133 23.22 4.31 2.74
C GLY A 133 23.10 3.93 4.22
N LYS A 134 22.43 4.75 5.02
CA LYS A 134 22.16 4.47 6.45
C LYS A 134 21.32 3.21 6.62
N PHE A 135 20.24 3.06 5.84
CA PHE A 135 19.38 1.91 5.94
C PHE A 135 20.00 0.63 5.40
N LYS A 136 20.78 0.68 4.31
CA LYS A 136 21.52 -0.50 3.82
C LYS A 136 22.46 -1.07 4.89
N ARG A 137 23.18 -0.22 5.61
CA ARG A 137 24.04 -0.66 6.74
C ARG A 137 23.21 -1.26 7.88
N ARG A 138 22.07 -0.64 8.20
CA ARG A 138 21.15 -1.15 9.22
C ARG A 138 20.64 -2.56 8.88
N PHE A 139 20.54 -2.94 7.61
CA PHE A 139 20.03 -4.25 7.18
C PHE A 139 21.13 -5.17 6.62
N ALA A 140 22.40 -4.80 6.75
CA ALA A 140 23.51 -5.65 6.31
C ALA A 140 23.55 -6.98 7.08
N TRP A 141 23.22 -6.96 8.37
CA TRP A 141 23.14 -8.18 9.20
C TRP A 141 22.13 -9.20 8.67
N ALA A 142 21.04 -8.76 8.03
CA ALA A 142 20.04 -9.66 7.47
C ALA A 142 20.56 -10.46 6.27
N LEU A 143 21.69 -10.04 5.69
CA LEU A 143 22.39 -10.75 4.62
C LEU A 143 23.53 -11.62 5.16
N ASP A 144 24.16 -11.21 6.26
CA ASP A 144 25.27 -11.94 6.89
C ASP A 144 24.79 -13.20 7.64
N ASP A 145 23.54 -13.22 8.12
CA ASP A 145 22.93 -14.38 8.79
C ASP A 145 22.32 -15.42 7.84
N LEU A 146 22.34 -15.18 6.51
CA LEU A 146 21.90 -16.19 5.55
C LEU A 146 23.06 -17.19 5.32
N PRO A 147 22.86 -18.49 5.60
CA PRO A 147 23.85 -19.51 5.25
C PRO A 147 24.26 -19.33 3.79
N SER A 148 25.57 -19.23 3.54
CA SER A 148 26.14 -19.02 2.20
C SER A 148 25.62 -20.00 1.15
N GLN A 149 25.10 -21.16 1.57
CA GLN A 149 24.46 -22.17 0.74
C GLN A 149 23.07 -21.79 0.19
N LEU A 150 22.30 -20.94 0.87
CA LEU A 150 20.97 -20.50 0.41
C LEU A 150 21.05 -19.43 -0.68
N PHE A 151 22.10 -18.60 -0.66
CA PHE A 151 22.30 -17.52 -1.64
C PHE A 151 22.53 -18.04 -3.07
N ALA A 152 23.27 -19.15 -3.22
CA ALA A 152 23.53 -19.75 -4.53
C ALA A 152 22.25 -20.29 -5.19
N SER A 153 21.32 -20.86 -4.42
CA SER A 153 20.09 -21.46 -4.95
C SER A 153 19.05 -20.43 -5.41
N HIS A 154 18.94 -19.28 -4.74
CA HIS A 154 17.93 -18.26 -5.05
C HIS A 154 18.36 -17.29 -6.15
N VAL A 155 19.65 -16.98 -6.28
CA VAL A 155 20.14 -16.11 -7.37
C VAL A 155 20.15 -16.86 -8.71
N LEU A 156 20.41 -18.17 -8.73
CA LEU A 156 20.30 -19.00 -9.94
C LEU A 156 18.85 -19.18 -10.44
N ALA A 157 17.85 -19.04 -9.57
CA ALA A 157 16.43 -19.14 -9.96
C ALA A 157 15.92 -17.88 -10.67
N LEU A 158 16.56 -16.71 -10.47
CA LEU A 158 16.17 -15.44 -11.09
C LEU A 158 16.84 -15.17 -12.44
N HIS A 159 17.75 -16.04 -12.88
CA HIS A 159 18.48 -15.93 -14.15
C HIS A 159 18.23 -17.08 -15.13
N ARG A 160 17.18 -17.89 -14.95
CA ARG A 160 16.75 -18.76 -16.06
C ARG A 160 16.15 -17.88 -17.17
N PRO A 161 16.75 -17.81 -18.37
CA PRO A 161 16.11 -17.14 -19.49
C PRO A 161 14.79 -17.85 -19.76
N ASN A 162 13.69 -17.10 -19.73
CA ASN A 162 12.42 -17.58 -20.26
C ASN A 162 12.60 -17.81 -21.76
N SER A 163 12.97 -19.04 -22.15
CA SER A 163 12.81 -19.52 -23.52
C SER A 163 11.32 -19.70 -23.77
N ILE A 164 10.64 -18.60 -24.09
CA ILE A 164 9.32 -18.62 -24.71
C ILE A 164 9.59 -18.97 -26.18
N GLY A 165 9.42 -20.24 -26.52
CA GLY A 165 9.23 -20.68 -27.90
C GLY A 165 7.85 -20.24 -28.37
N CYS A 166 7.83 -19.59 -29.53
CA CYS A 166 6.73 -19.32 -30.47
C CYS A 166 5.32 -19.08 -29.91
#